data_AF-A0A1G1KL63-F1
#
_entry.id   AF-A0A1G1KL63-F1
#
_cell.length_a   1.000
_cell.length_b   1.000
_cell.length_c   1.000
_cell.angle_alpha   90.00
_cell.angle_beta   90.00
_cell.angle_gamma   90.00
#
_symmetry.space_group_name_H-M   'P 1'
#
loop_
_entity.id
_entity.type
_entity.pdbx_description
1 polymer ?
#
loop_
_entity_poly.entity_id
_entity_poly.type
_entity_poly.pdbx_seq_one_letter_code
_entity_poly.pdbx_strand_id
1 'polypeptide(L)'
;MTANLEKQKERHLKDYIEVLRRWRDIAITFFVSMVLLVTISSFIMKPVYRATLTMIIDPESPNVLTATGMVALKSEDYLSYKDYFQSQMMIMCSHSLAKKVFEDFKLGETKEYYKTKEPIKNFLKTIRVDPVPDTRLVKLSVDNKDPQLAANIANRMAELYVMQNLYYTSKVELSNLLKNEYLKLETKAAEYAKVYKEGHPEMIKLRTEMADMIKRMDNVNMPIHDYSKMEESLKSDSGRTLAGFKANNISIRDPAEKPVTPIKPKKRLNFLLSIVIGLLGGVGLAFFFEYLDDSVKTVDDIERICEWPILGCVPDIDSRISVEEAASPLGELEKDIFVSIKPKDPIAEAYKSIRTRLSLSSTEEHPLKSVLITSPGPQEGKTITLCNLSIALAQNQKRVLLIDADMRKPRLHKVFKKENVSGLSSLLSGQAVFDNIIQKTDITNLYFISGGILPPDPSELLASGKTKESIAKAGEKFDFVLIDSPPIGILTDATILSSIVDGIIVVVESGKTSKKVLARVCQIINESKTHVIGLLLNKISITPVNNYYSYYYGNSNNPPKSKSIRDRFSSDMIIKRAGKWAKLLANKISSILKKSVSK
;
A
#
# COMPACT_ATOMS: atom_id res chain seq x y z
N MET A 1 3.32 -45.82 4.42
CA MET A 1 4.32 -44.74 4.63
C MET A 1 5.23 -44.77 3.40
N THR A 2 5.54 -43.60 2.83
CA THR A 2 6.38 -43.36 1.61
C THR A 2 5.73 -43.63 0.24
N ALA A 3 4.96 -42.65 -0.24
CA ALA A 3 4.85 -42.24 -1.65
C ALA A 3 3.78 -41.13 -1.79
N ASN A 4 3.97 -39.97 -1.15
CA ASN A 4 3.09 -38.81 -1.41
C ASN A 4 3.79 -37.48 -1.15
N LEU A 5 5.03 -37.37 -1.62
CA LEU A 5 5.75 -36.12 -1.73
C LEU A 5 5.83 -35.76 -3.22
N GLU A 6 5.36 -34.56 -3.52
CA GLU A 6 5.57 -33.81 -4.76
C GLU A 6 4.75 -34.18 -6.01
N LYS A 7 3.43 -33.99 -5.92
CA LYS A 7 2.71 -33.31 -7.02
C LYS A 7 2.60 -31.82 -6.70
N GLN A 8 3.73 -31.11 -6.69
CA GLN A 8 3.69 -29.67 -6.88
C GLN A 8 3.28 -29.42 -8.34
N LYS A 9 1.97 -29.32 -8.59
CA LYS A 9 1.43 -28.80 -9.85
C LYS A 9 2.03 -27.40 -10.00
N GLU A 10 2.98 -27.23 -10.91
CA GLU A 10 3.68 -25.96 -11.14
C GLU A 10 2.65 -24.83 -11.27
N ARG A 11 2.80 -23.78 -10.46
CA ARG A 11 1.91 -22.61 -10.56
C ARG A 11 2.16 -21.97 -11.91
N HIS A 12 1.21 -22.08 -12.82
CA HIS A 12 1.32 -21.47 -14.13
C HIS A 12 1.17 -19.94 -14.01
N LEU A 13 1.78 -19.21 -14.94
CA LEU A 13 1.62 -17.76 -15.08
C LEU A 13 0.15 -17.30 -15.07
N LYS A 14 -0.77 -18.18 -15.52
CA LYS A 14 -2.22 -17.95 -15.51
C LYS A 14 -2.76 -17.73 -14.09
N ASP A 15 -2.27 -18.48 -13.10
CA ASP A 15 -2.72 -18.37 -11.70
C ASP A 15 -2.45 -16.97 -11.15
N TYR A 16 -1.29 -16.39 -11.47
CA TYR A 16 -0.92 -15.03 -11.05
C TYR A 16 -1.80 -13.96 -11.71
N ILE A 17 -2.16 -14.14 -12.98
CA ILE A 17 -3.07 -13.24 -13.70
C ILE A 17 -4.47 -13.30 -13.09
N GLU A 18 -4.92 -14.48 -12.65
CA GLU A 18 -6.22 -14.64 -11.98
C GLU A 18 -6.27 -13.90 -10.64
N VAL A 19 -5.20 -13.98 -9.85
CA VAL A 19 -5.09 -13.22 -8.60
C VAL A 19 -5.23 -11.72 -8.86
N LEU A 20 -4.48 -11.19 -9.83
CA LEU A 20 -4.53 -9.78 -10.20
C LEU A 20 -5.91 -9.36 -10.71
N ARG A 21 -6.58 -10.22 -11.49
CA ARG A 21 -7.91 -9.93 -12.00
C ARG A 21 -8.97 -9.93 -10.90
N ARG A 22 -8.88 -10.87 -9.95
CA ARG A 22 -9.82 -10.99 -8.81
C ARG A 22 -9.75 -9.78 -7.89
N TRP A 23 -8.53 -9.34 -7.57
CA TRP A 23 -8.28 -8.21 -6.67
C TRP A 23 -8.04 -6.89 -7.38
N ARG A 24 -8.36 -6.81 -8.67
CA ARG A 24 -8.11 -5.64 -9.52
C ARG A 24 -8.69 -4.36 -8.93
N ASP A 25 -9.90 -4.41 -8.39
CA ASP A 25 -10.55 -3.22 -7.88
C ASP A 25 -9.84 -2.67 -6.63
N ILE A 26 -9.28 -3.54 -5.78
CA ILE A 26 -8.44 -3.13 -4.65
C ILE A 26 -7.13 -2.53 -5.15
N ALA A 27 -6.47 -3.21 -6.10
CA ALA A 27 -5.21 -2.74 -6.67
C ALA A 27 -5.36 -1.37 -7.36
N ILE A 28 -6.41 -1.20 -8.18
CA ILE A 28 -6.72 0.06 -8.88
C ILE A 28 -7.09 1.15 -7.87
N THR A 29 -7.94 0.85 -6.88
CA THR A 29 -8.33 1.85 -5.87
C THR A 29 -7.11 2.33 -5.08
N PHE A 30 -6.23 1.42 -4.67
CA PHE A 30 -4.98 1.77 -4.02
C PHE A 30 -4.09 2.63 -4.94
N PHE A 31 -3.88 2.20 -6.18
CA PHE A 31 -3.11 2.95 -7.17
C PHE A 31 -3.63 4.37 -7.37
N VAL A 32 -4.92 4.52 -7.67
CA VAL A 32 -5.56 5.83 -7.92
C VAL A 32 -5.48 6.72 -6.69
N SER A 33 -5.78 6.17 -5.50
CA SER A 33 -5.71 6.93 -4.26
C SER A 33 -4.28 7.41 -3.93
N MET A 34 -3.26 6.57 -4.15
CA MET A 34 -1.86 6.92 -3.94
C MET A 34 -1.41 8.02 -4.91
N VAL A 35 -1.71 7.89 -6.19
CA VAL A 35 -1.38 8.89 -7.21
C VAL A 35 -2.06 10.22 -6.91
N LEU A 36 -3.36 10.19 -6.58
CA LEU A 36 -4.15 11.38 -6.27
C LEU A 36 -3.64 12.07 -5.00
N LEU A 37 -3.33 11.30 -3.95
CA LEU A 37 -2.79 11.83 -2.69
C LEU A 37 -1.43 12.52 -2.90
N VAL A 38 -0.49 11.85 -3.59
CA VAL A 38 0.84 12.43 -3.85
C VAL A 38 0.75 13.65 -4.75
N THR A 39 -0.12 13.61 -5.77
CA THR A 39 -0.33 14.74 -6.67
C THR A 39 -0.88 15.93 -5.90
N ILE A 40 -1.99 15.76 -5.18
CA ILE A 40 -2.60 16.84 -4.39
C ILE A 40 -1.59 17.40 -3.37
N SER A 41 -0.89 16.53 -2.64
CA SER A 41 0.15 16.95 -1.70
C SER A 41 1.24 17.78 -2.39
N SER A 42 1.73 17.33 -3.55
CA SER A 42 2.74 18.04 -4.33
C SER A 42 2.26 19.37 -4.92
N PHE A 43 0.96 19.61 -5.06
CA PHE A 43 0.41 20.90 -5.50
C PHE A 43 0.14 21.87 -4.34
N ILE A 44 -0.14 21.35 -3.14
CA ILE A 44 -0.34 22.16 -1.92
C ILE A 44 0.98 22.63 -1.31
N MET A 45 2.06 21.85 -1.48
CA MET A 45 3.38 22.22 -0.95
C MET A 45 3.87 23.57 -1.50
N LYS A 46 4.26 24.47 -0.59
CA LYS A 46 4.77 25.80 -0.95
C LYS A 46 6.03 25.67 -1.80
N PRO A 47 6.14 26.42 -2.91
CA PRO A 47 7.32 26.39 -3.76
C PRO A 47 8.54 26.93 -3.01
N VAL A 48 9.70 26.33 -3.29
CA VAL A 48 11.00 26.82 -2.85
C VAL A 48 11.80 27.20 -4.08
N TYR A 49 12.38 28.39 -4.06
CA TYR A 49 13.16 28.97 -5.13
C TYR A 49 14.63 29.02 -4.73
N ARG A 50 15.52 29.02 -5.73
CA ARG A 50 16.96 29.15 -5.55
C ARG A 50 17.45 30.36 -6.32
N ALA A 51 18.03 31.33 -5.63
CA ALA A 51 18.77 32.41 -6.26
C ALA A 51 20.26 32.09 -6.20
N THR A 52 21.00 32.34 -7.28
CA THR A 52 22.43 32.00 -7.39
C THR A 52 23.18 33.21 -7.93
N LEU A 53 24.28 33.57 -7.29
CA LEU A 53 25.27 34.53 -7.79
C LEU A 53 26.59 33.84 -8.08
N THR A 54 27.40 34.46 -8.93
CA THR A 54 28.72 33.98 -9.31
C THR A 54 29.79 34.97 -8.84
N MET A 55 30.77 34.49 -8.09
CA MET A 55 31.95 35.25 -7.68
C MET A 55 33.21 34.69 -8.34
N ILE A 56 34.19 35.55 -8.60
CA ILE A 56 35.55 35.18 -8.96
C ILE A 56 36.42 35.30 -7.71
N ILE A 57 37.23 34.27 -7.45
CA ILE A 57 38.26 34.29 -6.42
C ILE A 57 39.62 34.09 -7.10
N ASP A 58 40.40 35.17 -7.17
CA ASP A 58 41.76 35.14 -7.66
C ASP A 58 42.73 34.87 -6.49
N PRO A 59 43.59 33.84 -6.58
CA PRO A 59 44.65 33.68 -5.60
C PRO A 59 45.71 34.74 -5.87
N GLU A 60 45.93 35.67 -4.94
CA GLU A 60 47.11 36.50 -5.00
C GLU A 60 48.33 35.65 -4.62
N SER A 61 49.32 35.58 -5.52
CA SER A 61 50.63 35.06 -5.15
C SER A 61 51.24 36.03 -4.14
N PRO A 62 51.63 35.61 -2.92
CA PRO A 62 52.27 36.50 -1.97
C PRO A 62 53.62 36.94 -2.56
N ASN A 63 53.69 38.14 -3.12
CA ASN A 63 54.95 38.75 -3.52
C ASN A 63 55.68 39.18 -2.25
N VAL A 64 56.57 38.33 -1.76
CA VAL A 64 57.41 38.66 -0.61
C VAL A 64 58.58 39.52 -1.11
N LEU A 65 58.60 40.80 -0.71
CA LEU A 65 59.76 41.66 -0.87
C LEU A 65 60.90 41.10 -0.01
N THR A 66 61.87 40.45 -0.66
CA THR A 66 63.11 40.00 -0.02
C THR A 66 64.22 41.02 -0.36
N ALA A 67 65.20 41.19 0.51
CA ALA A 67 66.29 42.18 0.35
C ALA A 67 67.13 42.01 -0.94
N THR A 68 66.88 40.96 -1.74
CA THR A 68 67.62 40.61 -2.96
C THR A 68 66.77 40.69 -4.25
N GLY A 69 65.59 41.33 -4.21
CA GLY A 69 64.72 41.52 -5.38
C GLY A 69 63.50 40.59 -5.42
N MET A 70 62.58 40.85 -6.36
CA MET A 70 61.34 40.10 -6.52
C MET A 70 61.63 38.66 -6.95
N VAL A 71 61.49 37.70 -6.03
CA VAL A 71 61.41 36.28 -6.39
C VAL A 71 59.95 35.94 -6.57
N ALA A 72 59.49 35.85 -7.82
CA ALA A 72 58.22 35.23 -8.13
C ALA A 72 58.34 33.73 -7.78
N LEU A 73 57.67 33.31 -6.71
CA LEU A 73 57.52 31.88 -6.40
C LEU A 73 56.83 31.22 -7.61
N LYS A 74 57.56 30.33 -8.28
CA LYS A 74 57.04 29.58 -9.42
C LYS A 74 55.78 28.83 -9.01
N SER A 75 54.83 28.84 -9.94
CA SER A 75 53.53 28.18 -9.96
C SER A 75 53.62 26.65 -9.82
N GLU A 76 54.03 26.14 -8.67
CA GLU A 76 53.86 24.74 -8.28
C GLU A 76 53.14 24.72 -6.93
N ASP A 77 51.80 24.68 -6.99
CA ASP A 77 50.96 23.91 -6.07
C ASP A 77 49.48 24.15 -6.40
N TYR A 78 48.98 23.43 -7.41
CA TYR A 78 47.53 23.32 -7.66
C TYR A 78 46.78 22.78 -6.42
N LEU A 79 47.47 22.05 -5.54
CA LEU A 79 46.98 21.61 -4.24
C LEU A 79 46.73 22.80 -3.30
N SER A 80 47.70 23.72 -3.18
CA SER A 80 47.58 24.95 -2.38
C SER A 80 46.45 25.85 -2.90
N TYR A 81 46.26 25.90 -4.22
CA TYR A 81 45.14 26.60 -4.83
C TYR A 81 43.79 26.00 -4.42
N LYS A 82 43.64 24.67 -4.45
CA LYS A 82 42.43 23.97 -4.02
C LYS A 82 42.15 24.19 -2.53
N ASP A 83 43.17 24.14 -1.68
CA ASP A 83 43.03 24.34 -0.24
C ASP A 83 42.62 25.79 0.10
N TYR A 84 43.22 26.76 -0.60
CA TYR A 84 42.81 28.16 -0.52
C TYR A 84 41.34 28.32 -0.92
N PHE A 85 40.95 27.76 -2.07
CA PHE A 85 39.59 27.87 -2.60
C PHE A 85 38.56 27.22 -1.67
N GLN A 86 38.84 26.04 -1.12
CA GLN A 86 37.98 25.39 -0.13
C GLN A 86 37.85 26.21 1.16
N SER A 87 38.96 26.77 1.64
CA SER A 87 38.95 27.63 2.84
C SER A 87 38.06 28.85 2.63
N GLN A 88 38.16 29.50 1.46
CA GLN A 88 37.31 30.64 1.11
C GLN A 88 35.83 30.26 1.08
N MET A 89 35.48 29.11 0.50
CA MET A 89 34.09 28.62 0.49
C MET A 89 33.54 28.37 1.90
N MET A 90 34.36 27.86 2.83
CA MET A 90 33.96 27.66 4.23
C MET A 90 33.75 28.99 4.96
N ILE A 91 34.56 30.01 4.66
CA ILE A 91 34.41 31.37 5.22
C ILE A 91 33.11 32.02 4.72
N MET A 92 32.74 31.84 3.45
CA MET A 92 31.45 32.31 2.91
C MET A 92 30.23 31.69 3.61
N CYS A 93 30.38 30.49 4.18
CA CYS A 93 29.36 29.81 4.97
C CYS A 93 29.58 29.97 6.49
N SER A 94 30.42 30.92 6.92
CA SER A 94 30.74 31.11 8.33
C SER A 94 29.51 31.55 9.14
N HIS A 95 29.45 31.10 10.40
CA HIS A 95 28.38 31.45 11.31
C HIS A 95 28.26 32.97 11.53
N SER A 96 29.38 33.69 11.57
CA SER A 96 29.43 35.14 11.72
C SER A 96 28.72 35.87 10.58
N LEU A 97 28.98 35.46 9.34
CA LEU A 97 28.39 36.07 8.15
C LEU A 97 26.89 35.77 8.08
N ALA A 98 26.53 34.50 8.29
CA ALA A 98 25.13 34.08 8.30
C ALA A 98 24.33 34.75 9.42
N LYS A 99 24.90 34.93 10.62
CA LYS A 99 24.25 35.65 11.73
C LYS A 99 23.97 37.10 11.34
N LYS A 100 24.94 37.79 10.74
CA LYS A 100 24.77 39.19 10.32
C LYS A 100 23.65 39.33 9.28
N VAL A 101 23.63 38.46 8.27
CA VAL A 101 22.55 38.44 7.26
C VAL A 101 21.20 38.08 7.86
N PHE A 102 21.18 37.15 8.81
CA PHE A 102 19.97 36.77 9.53
C PHE A 102 19.36 37.95 10.31
N GLU A 103 20.21 38.80 10.89
CA GLU A 103 19.84 40.05 11.57
C GLU A 103 19.42 41.15 10.57
N ASP A 104 20.19 41.37 9.50
CA ASP A 104 19.92 42.41 8.48
C ASP A 104 18.53 42.24 7.84
N PHE A 105 18.10 41.00 7.58
CA PHE A 105 16.78 40.69 7.04
C PHE A 105 15.72 40.36 8.09
N LYS A 106 16.02 40.52 9.39
CA LYS A 106 15.13 40.21 10.52
C LYS A 106 14.48 38.82 10.43
N LEU A 107 15.25 37.82 9.97
CA LEU A 107 14.72 36.50 9.66
C LEU A 107 14.15 35.80 10.91
N GLY A 108 14.63 36.14 12.10
CA GLY A 108 14.14 35.63 13.38
C GLY A 108 12.67 35.93 13.67
N GLU A 109 12.13 37.01 13.11
CA GLU A 109 10.72 37.40 13.30
C GLU A 109 9.79 36.66 12.33
N THR A 110 10.34 36.03 11.29
CA THR A 110 9.53 35.32 10.29
C THR A 110 8.91 34.05 10.86
N LYS A 111 7.73 33.67 10.34
CA LYS A 111 7.03 32.43 10.69
C LYS A 111 7.90 31.17 10.54
N GLU A 112 8.94 31.23 9.71
CA GLU A 112 9.86 30.11 9.45
C GLU A 112 10.86 29.88 10.58
N TYR A 113 11.33 30.93 11.25
CA TYR A 113 12.41 30.83 12.22
C TYR A 113 11.98 31.11 13.68
N TYR A 114 10.88 31.85 13.92
CA TYR A 114 10.44 32.34 15.24
C TYR A 114 10.34 31.30 16.37
N LYS A 115 10.05 30.01 16.08
CA LYS A 115 9.87 28.96 17.10
C LYS A 115 10.91 27.83 17.03
N THR A 116 12.04 28.07 16.37
CA THR A 116 12.98 27.01 16.06
C THR A 116 14.13 27.00 17.07
N LYS A 117 14.52 25.82 17.57
CA LYS A 117 15.57 25.68 18.60
C LYS A 117 16.96 26.19 18.17
N GLU A 118 17.25 26.24 16.86
CA GLU A 118 18.53 26.73 16.30
C GLU A 118 18.29 27.44 14.96
N PRO A 119 17.83 28.70 14.93
CA PRO A 119 17.38 29.36 13.72
C PRO A 119 18.52 29.63 12.73
N ILE A 120 19.69 30.07 13.21
CA ILE A 120 20.86 30.37 12.36
C ILE A 120 21.41 29.09 11.70
N LYS A 121 21.48 27.98 12.42
CA LYS A 121 21.93 26.69 11.87
C LYS A 121 20.97 26.17 10.80
N ASN A 122 19.67 26.39 10.95
CA ASN A 122 18.71 26.03 9.91
C ASN A 122 18.77 26.95 8.70
N PHE A 123 19.03 28.24 8.92
CA PHE A 123 19.31 29.18 7.85
C PHE A 123 20.57 28.80 7.07
N LEU A 124 21.66 28.41 7.74
CA LEU A 124 22.88 27.93 7.07
C LEU A 124 22.62 26.74 6.13
N LYS A 125 21.66 25.86 6.43
CA LYS A 125 21.29 24.73 5.55
C LYS A 125 20.61 25.18 4.23
N THR A 126 20.12 26.41 4.16
CA THR A 126 19.52 26.95 2.93
C THR A 126 20.55 27.59 2.02
N ILE A 127 21.78 27.79 2.51
CA ILE A 127 22.89 28.38 1.79
C ILE A 127 23.76 27.26 1.22
N ARG A 128 24.23 27.42 -0.02
CA ARG A 128 25.12 26.50 -0.71
C ARG A 128 26.20 27.26 -1.43
N VAL A 129 27.43 26.80 -1.31
CA VAL A 129 28.58 27.37 -1.99
C VAL A 129 29.22 26.22 -2.77
N ASP A 130 29.09 26.28 -4.09
CA ASP A 130 29.55 25.22 -4.99
C ASP A 130 30.66 25.77 -5.90
N PRO A 131 31.81 25.07 -6.03
CA PRO A 131 32.87 25.48 -6.93
C PRO A 131 32.46 25.17 -8.36
N VAL A 132 32.87 25.99 -9.33
CA VAL A 132 32.73 25.65 -10.75
C VAL A 132 34.01 24.93 -11.18
N PRO A 133 33.94 23.64 -11.57
CA PRO A 133 35.13 22.84 -11.88
C PRO A 133 36.05 23.52 -12.89
N ASP A 134 37.36 23.41 -12.66
CA ASP A 134 38.42 23.94 -13.53
C ASP A 134 38.34 25.45 -13.79
N THR A 135 37.73 26.21 -12.88
CA THR A 135 37.64 27.67 -12.96
C THR A 135 37.89 28.34 -11.61
N ARG A 136 38.08 29.67 -11.63
CA ARG A 136 38.15 30.53 -10.44
C ARG A 136 36.79 30.97 -9.92
N LEU A 137 35.71 30.35 -10.40
CA LEU A 137 34.34 30.78 -10.12
C LEU A 137 33.72 29.97 -8.99
N VAL A 138 33.02 30.68 -8.10
CA VAL A 138 32.21 30.11 -7.02
C VAL A 138 30.76 30.52 -7.22
N LYS A 139 29.84 29.56 -7.11
CA LYS A 139 28.40 29.81 -7.08
C LYS A 139 27.89 29.81 -5.66
N LEU A 140 27.42 30.96 -5.19
CA LEU A 140 26.71 31.09 -3.92
C LEU A 140 25.20 31.08 -4.19
N SER A 141 24.52 30.07 -3.66
CA SER A 141 23.09 29.85 -3.85
C SER A 141 22.32 29.88 -2.54
N VAL A 142 21.15 30.48 -2.54
CA VAL A 142 20.26 30.54 -1.36
C VAL A 142 18.87 30.03 -1.74
N ASP A 143 18.38 29.07 -0.96
CA ASP A 143 17.04 28.51 -1.08
C ASP A 143 16.05 29.28 -0.17
N ASN A 144 14.96 29.83 -0.71
CA ASN A 144 13.90 30.48 0.07
C ASN A 144 12.52 30.30 -0.58
N LYS A 145 11.44 30.42 0.21
CA LYS A 145 10.06 30.42 -0.30
C LYS A 145 9.72 31.71 -1.05
N ASP A 146 10.32 32.82 -0.65
CA ASP A 146 10.23 34.10 -1.35
C ASP A 146 11.42 34.23 -2.32
N PRO A 147 11.17 34.27 -3.65
CA PRO A 147 12.24 34.36 -4.64
C PRO A 147 13.02 35.68 -4.56
N GLN A 148 12.39 36.79 -4.18
CA GLN A 148 13.10 38.06 -4.06
C GLN A 148 14.01 38.06 -2.83
N LEU A 149 13.49 37.55 -1.72
CA LEU A 149 14.27 37.44 -0.49
C LEU A 149 15.48 36.51 -0.68
N ALA A 150 15.33 35.41 -1.44
CA ALA A 150 16.47 34.54 -1.79
C ALA A 150 17.61 35.31 -2.49
N ALA A 151 17.26 36.12 -3.50
CA ALA A 151 18.23 36.92 -4.25
C ALA A 151 18.91 37.97 -3.38
N ASN A 152 18.12 38.70 -2.59
CA ASN A 152 18.63 39.73 -1.68
C ASN A 152 19.59 39.14 -0.63
N ILE A 153 19.25 37.97 -0.05
CA ILE A 153 20.10 37.27 0.91
C ILE A 153 21.41 36.83 0.25
N ALA A 154 21.35 36.25 -0.95
CA ALA A 154 22.55 35.83 -1.67
C ALA A 154 23.48 37.02 -1.93
N ASN A 155 22.95 38.11 -2.50
CA ASN A 155 23.72 39.32 -2.78
C ASN A 155 24.35 39.92 -1.51
N ARG A 156 23.56 40.03 -0.42
CA ARG A 156 24.06 40.57 0.84
C ARG A 156 25.15 39.70 1.48
N MET A 157 25.02 38.37 1.38
CA MET A 157 26.07 37.44 1.82
C MET A 157 27.38 37.67 1.06
N ALA A 158 27.31 37.82 -0.27
CA ALA A 158 28.48 38.10 -1.09
C ALA A 158 29.10 39.47 -0.79
N GLU A 159 28.28 40.51 -0.66
CA GLU A 159 28.74 41.86 -0.28
C GLU A 159 29.50 41.85 1.05
N LEU A 160 28.92 41.24 2.09
CA LEU A 160 29.54 41.17 3.40
C LEU A 160 30.84 40.35 3.36
N TYR A 161 30.90 39.30 2.55
CA TYR A 161 32.09 38.49 2.38
C TYR A 161 33.21 39.26 1.64
N VAL A 162 32.89 39.95 0.54
CA VAL A 162 33.85 40.81 -0.18
C VAL A 162 34.34 41.92 0.74
N MET A 163 33.44 42.54 1.51
CA MET A 163 33.78 43.58 2.48
C MET A 163 34.70 43.04 3.58
N GLN A 164 34.41 41.84 4.09
CA GLN A 164 35.24 41.16 5.07
C GLN A 164 36.63 40.85 4.49
N ASN A 165 36.70 40.28 3.29
CA ASN A 165 37.96 39.94 2.63
C ASN A 165 38.81 41.19 2.35
N LEU A 166 38.19 42.25 1.81
CA LEU A 166 38.85 43.53 1.58
C LEU A 166 39.41 44.09 2.89
N TYR A 167 38.60 44.12 3.95
CA TYR A 167 39.05 44.60 5.25
C TYR A 167 40.26 43.80 5.80
N TYR A 168 40.21 42.47 5.76
CA TYR A 168 41.33 41.64 6.22
C TYR A 168 42.58 41.80 5.36
N THR A 169 42.42 41.88 4.03
CA THR A 169 43.55 42.03 3.11
C THR A 169 44.20 43.40 3.29
N SER A 170 43.42 44.49 3.30
CA SER A 170 43.92 45.84 3.57
C SER A 170 44.57 45.96 4.96
N LYS A 171 44.03 45.26 5.97
CA LYS A 171 44.63 45.21 7.32
C LYS A 171 46.01 44.54 7.29
N VAL A 172 46.14 43.41 6.61
CA VAL A 172 47.41 42.68 6.47
C VAL A 172 48.43 43.50 5.71
N GLU A 173 48.03 44.12 4.59
CA GLU A 173 48.90 45.01 3.81
C GLU A 173 49.38 46.21 4.64
N LEU A 174 48.47 46.90 5.33
CA LEU A 174 48.83 48.02 6.19
C LEU A 174 49.75 47.60 7.34
N SER A 175 49.50 46.44 7.95
CA SER A 175 50.35 45.88 8.99
C SER A 175 51.76 45.58 8.45
N ASN A 176 51.86 45.01 7.25
CA ASN A 176 53.14 44.77 6.58
C ASN A 176 53.88 46.07 6.22
N LEU A 177 53.16 47.09 5.74
CA LEU A 177 53.73 48.41 5.45
C LEU A 177 54.31 49.05 6.72
N LEU A 178 53.52 49.11 7.79
CA LEU A 178 53.98 49.64 9.08
C LEU A 178 55.18 48.85 9.62
N LYS A 179 55.15 47.51 9.53
CA LYS A 179 56.27 46.67 9.94
C LYS A 179 57.54 46.99 9.14
N ASN A 180 57.42 47.18 7.83
CA ASN A 180 58.55 47.54 6.98
C ASN A 180 59.08 48.94 7.30
N GLU A 181 58.22 49.91 7.63
CA GLU A 181 58.65 51.23 8.12
C GLU A 181 59.37 51.12 9.46
N TYR A 182 58.88 50.29 10.38
CA TYR A 182 59.51 50.08 11.67
C TYR A 182 60.89 49.44 11.53
N LEU A 183 61.04 48.42 10.67
CA LEU A 183 62.34 47.81 10.37
C LEU A 183 63.35 48.83 9.80
N LYS A 184 62.87 49.81 9.02
CA LYS A 184 63.72 50.94 8.57
C LYS A 184 64.13 51.88 9.72
N LEU A 185 63.26 52.12 10.70
CA LEU A 185 63.60 52.90 11.89
C LEU A 185 64.55 52.14 12.83
N GLU A 186 64.35 50.83 12.98
CA GLU A 186 65.19 49.95 13.79
C GLU A 186 66.61 49.84 13.23
N THR A 187 66.75 49.68 11.92
CA THR A 187 68.06 49.71 11.24
C THR A 187 68.77 51.04 11.44
N LYS A 188 68.06 52.18 11.28
CA LYS A 188 68.60 53.51 11.60
C LYS A 188 69.00 53.65 13.08
N ALA A 189 68.23 53.08 14.00
CA ALA A 189 68.54 53.11 15.43
C ALA A 189 69.82 52.34 15.74
N ALA A 190 70.00 51.18 15.11
CA ALA A 190 71.22 50.39 15.22
C ALA A 190 72.45 51.11 14.64
N GLU A 191 72.30 51.88 13.56
CA GLU A 191 73.35 52.74 13.02
C GLU A 191 73.69 53.89 13.97
N TYR A 192 72.67 54.60 14.48
CA TYR A 192 72.86 55.75 15.37
C TYR A 192 73.43 55.34 16.73
N ALA A 193 73.11 54.15 17.23
CA ALA A 193 73.68 53.61 18.47
C ALA A 193 75.21 53.38 18.39
N LYS A 194 75.80 53.29 17.19
CA LYS A 194 77.27 53.24 17.01
C LYS A 194 77.93 54.60 17.19
N VAL A 195 77.18 55.70 17.01
CA VAL A 195 77.71 57.07 16.94
C VAL A 195 77.30 57.90 18.16
N TYR A 196 76.11 57.69 18.70
CA TYR A 196 75.51 58.50 19.76
C TYR A 196 75.29 57.69 21.04
N LYS A 197 75.47 58.33 22.20
CA LYS A 197 75.08 57.76 23.50
C LYS A 197 73.55 57.73 23.63
N GLU A 198 73.00 56.80 24.42
CA GLU A 198 71.55 56.56 24.54
C GLU A 198 70.70 57.80 24.85
N GLY A 199 71.25 58.80 25.56
CA GLY A 199 70.56 60.05 25.90
C GLY A 199 70.63 61.17 24.85
N HIS A 200 71.21 60.93 23.67
CA HIS A 200 71.32 61.95 22.62
C HIS A 200 69.93 62.31 22.05
N PRO A 201 69.64 63.60 21.75
CA PRO A 201 68.33 64.05 21.27
C PRO A 201 67.78 63.27 20.07
N GLU A 202 68.63 62.92 19.10
CA GLU A 202 68.25 62.13 17.92
C GLU A 202 67.86 60.68 18.27
N MET A 203 68.48 60.08 19.30
CA MET A 203 68.11 58.73 19.78
C MET A 203 66.76 58.76 20.51
N ILE A 204 66.47 59.82 21.26
CA ILE A 204 65.19 60.00 21.95
C ILE A 204 64.07 60.21 20.92
N LYS A 205 64.29 61.04 19.90
CA LYS A 205 63.34 61.27 18.82
C LYS A 205 63.02 59.97 18.08
N LEU A 206 64.03 59.20 17.70
CA LEU A 206 63.86 57.93 17.00
C LEU A 206 63.13 56.89 17.85
N ARG A 207 63.45 56.77 19.15
CA ARG A 207 62.69 55.93 20.10
C ARG A 207 61.22 56.35 20.19
N THR A 208 60.93 57.65 20.15
CA THR A 208 59.57 58.18 20.19
C THR A 208 58.80 57.85 18.90
N GLU A 209 59.43 57.98 17.73
CA GLU A 209 58.84 57.59 16.45
C GLU A 209 58.58 56.07 16.39
N MET A 210 59.52 55.25 16.87
CA MET A 210 59.33 53.81 16.98
C MET A 210 58.18 53.44 17.92
N ALA A 211 58.05 54.13 19.07
CA ALA A 211 56.95 53.91 20.01
C ALA A 211 55.57 54.30 19.41
N ASP A 212 55.50 55.41 18.67
CA ASP A 212 54.26 55.79 17.96
C ASP A 212 53.91 54.77 16.86
N MET A 213 54.91 54.25 16.15
CA MET A 213 54.69 53.24 15.13
C MET A 213 54.21 51.90 15.71
N ILE A 214 54.74 51.47 16.86
CA ILE A 214 54.23 50.32 17.60
C ILE A 214 52.76 50.54 17.97
N LYS A 215 52.42 51.72 18.51
CA LYS A 215 51.03 52.06 18.86
C LYS A 215 50.08 52.01 17.65
N ARG A 216 50.54 52.46 16.47
CA ARG A 216 49.77 52.36 15.22
C ARG A 216 49.60 50.90 14.78
N MET A 217 50.64 50.08 14.87
CA MET A 217 50.55 48.65 14.58
C MET A 217 49.57 47.93 15.51
N ASP A 218 49.59 48.24 16.80
CA ASP A 218 48.67 47.66 17.79
C ASP A 218 47.22 48.02 17.46
N ASN A 219 46.97 49.29 17.11
CA ASN A 219 45.64 49.76 16.69
C ASN A 219 45.16 49.05 15.42
N VAL A 220 46.05 48.86 14.44
CA VAL A 220 45.71 48.13 13.20
C VAL A 220 45.46 46.67 13.52
N ASN A 221 46.20 46.03 14.41
CA ASN A 221 46.07 44.61 14.71
C ASN A 221 44.85 44.27 15.58
N MET A 222 44.20 45.25 16.23
CA MET A 222 43.00 45.01 17.03
C MET A 222 41.93 44.21 16.26
N PRO A 223 41.33 43.18 16.88
CA PRO A 223 40.31 42.38 16.22
C PRO A 223 38.99 43.15 16.16
N ILE A 224 38.51 43.43 14.94
CA ILE A 224 37.15 43.94 14.72
C ILE A 224 36.23 42.74 14.45
N HIS A 225 35.38 42.42 15.42
CA HIS A 225 34.40 41.32 15.31
C HIS A 225 33.00 41.80 14.89
N ASP A 226 32.82 43.10 14.69
CA ASP A 226 31.53 43.73 14.38
C ASP A 226 31.51 44.27 12.95
N TYR A 227 30.63 43.71 12.12
CA TYR A 227 30.47 44.11 10.72
C TYR A 227 30.00 45.55 10.55
N SER A 228 29.27 46.12 11.51
CA SER A 228 28.83 47.51 11.45
C SER A 228 30.01 48.48 11.62
N LYS A 229 30.89 48.17 12.57
CA LYS A 229 32.14 48.92 12.79
C LYS A 229 33.13 48.74 11.64
N MET A 230 33.16 47.55 11.03
CA MET A 230 33.96 47.29 9.83
C MET A 230 33.47 48.13 8.65
N GLU A 231 32.16 48.20 8.43
CA GLU A 231 31.54 49.02 7.39
C GLU A 231 31.78 50.52 7.61
N GLU A 232 31.66 50.99 8.85
CA GLU A 232 32.00 52.36 9.25
C GLU A 232 33.49 52.66 9.05
N SER A 233 34.36 51.72 9.42
CA SER A 233 35.81 51.84 9.23
C SER A 233 36.16 52.00 7.76
N LEU A 234 35.55 51.22 6.87
CA LEU A 234 35.76 51.33 5.41
C LEU A 234 35.18 52.62 4.81
N LYS A 235 34.13 53.18 5.41
CA LYS A 235 33.52 54.46 4.98
C LYS A 235 34.26 55.70 5.47
N SER A 236 35.05 55.60 6.54
CA SER A 236 35.88 56.69 7.08
C SER A 236 37.03 57.09 6.14
N ASP A 237 37.65 58.26 6.31
CA ASP A 237 38.82 58.68 5.50
C ASP A 237 40.02 57.72 5.68
N SER A 238 40.17 57.11 6.86
CA SER A 238 41.11 56.01 7.11
C SER A 238 40.70 54.72 6.37
N GLY A 239 39.41 54.51 6.14
CA GLY A 239 38.85 53.43 5.31
C GLY A 239 39.09 53.60 3.82
N ARG A 240 39.04 54.84 3.33
CA ARG A 240 39.34 55.17 1.94
C ARG A 240 40.81 54.97 1.62
N THR A 241 41.71 55.25 2.57
CA THR A 241 43.13 54.91 2.44
C THR A 241 43.35 53.40 2.48
N LEU A 242 42.67 52.67 3.38
CA LEU A 242 42.64 51.19 3.38
C LEU A 242 42.15 50.59 2.05
N ALA A 243 41.07 51.14 1.47
CA ALA A 243 40.53 50.71 0.18
C ALA A 243 41.39 51.13 -1.03
N GLY A 244 42.26 52.13 -0.86
CA GLY A 244 43.21 52.59 -1.87
C GLY A 244 44.41 51.65 -2.07
N PHE A 245 44.71 50.80 -1.09
CA PHE A 245 45.63 49.67 -1.24
C PHE A 245 44.89 48.56 -2.01
N LYS A 246 45.11 48.52 -3.33
CA LYS A 246 44.41 47.61 -4.25
C LYS A 246 44.96 46.18 -4.13
N ALA A 247 44.23 45.36 -3.40
CA ALA A 247 44.31 43.89 -3.42
C ALA A 247 42.93 43.26 -3.19
N ASN A 248 41.90 43.68 -3.96
CA ASN A 248 40.62 42.97 -3.92
C ASN A 248 40.64 41.81 -4.92
N ASN A 249 41.07 40.66 -4.43
CA ASN A 249 41.17 39.42 -5.19
C ASN A 249 39.84 38.66 -5.30
N ILE A 250 38.74 39.23 -4.78
CA ILE A 250 37.39 38.67 -4.86
C ILE A 250 36.44 39.67 -5.48
N SER A 251 35.77 39.27 -6.54
CA SER A 251 34.77 40.12 -7.21
C SER A 251 33.48 39.38 -7.49
N ILE A 252 32.35 40.09 -7.36
CA ILE A 252 31.05 39.59 -7.81
C ILE A 252 31.01 39.76 -9.32
N ARG A 253 30.93 38.64 -10.05
CA ARG A 253 30.84 38.64 -11.51
C ARG A 253 29.40 38.86 -11.95
N ASP A 254 28.50 37.99 -11.45
CA ASP A 254 27.09 38.00 -11.78
C ASP A 254 26.29 38.03 -10.47
N PRO A 255 25.53 39.10 -10.16
CA PRO A 255 24.69 39.15 -8.96
C PRO A 255 23.51 38.17 -9.06
N ALA A 256 22.96 37.80 -7.90
CA ALA A 256 21.79 36.92 -7.84
C ALA A 256 20.55 37.68 -8.31
N GLU A 257 19.90 37.15 -9.34
CA GLU A 257 18.60 37.62 -9.82
C GLU A 257 17.44 36.85 -9.16
N LYS A 258 16.24 37.44 -9.25
CA LYS A 258 15.01 36.81 -8.76
C LYS A 258 14.70 35.55 -9.59
N PRO A 259 14.72 34.34 -9.00
CA PRO A 259 14.42 33.12 -9.74
C PRO A 259 12.95 33.03 -10.15
N VAL A 260 12.72 32.67 -11.41
CA VAL A 260 11.38 32.53 -12.00
C VAL A 260 10.75 31.14 -11.76
N THR A 261 11.57 30.10 -11.60
CA THR A 261 11.11 28.72 -11.42
C THR A 261 11.48 28.15 -10.05
N PRO A 262 10.55 27.46 -9.38
CA PRO A 262 10.85 26.79 -8.12
C PRO A 262 11.63 25.48 -8.33
N ILE A 263 12.55 25.18 -7.42
CA ILE A 263 13.32 23.92 -7.39
C ILE A 263 12.58 22.78 -6.67
N LYS A 264 11.60 23.12 -5.82
CA LYS A 264 10.76 22.16 -5.08
C LYS A 264 9.31 22.68 -5.00
N PRO A 265 8.32 21.78 -4.98
CA PRO A 265 8.43 20.33 -5.17
C PRO A 265 8.70 19.95 -6.65
N LYS A 266 9.44 18.86 -6.87
CA LYS A 266 9.66 18.32 -8.22
C LYS A 266 8.41 17.59 -8.70
N LYS A 267 7.39 18.34 -9.13
CA LYS A 267 6.03 17.84 -9.45
C LYS A 267 6.05 16.61 -10.37
N ARG A 268 6.84 16.66 -11.45
CA ARG A 268 6.98 15.55 -12.40
C ARG A 268 7.59 14.29 -11.77
N LEU A 269 8.67 14.45 -10.99
CA LEU A 269 9.31 13.33 -10.30
C LEU A 269 8.39 12.70 -9.26
N ASN A 270 7.71 13.52 -8.46
CA ASN A 270 6.77 13.04 -7.43
C ASN A 270 5.61 12.25 -8.07
N PHE A 271 5.09 12.72 -9.21
CA PHE A 271 4.06 12.03 -9.96
C PHE A 271 4.55 10.69 -10.55
N LEU A 272 5.74 10.66 -11.15
CA LEU A 272 6.32 9.41 -11.65
C LEU A 272 6.55 8.41 -10.51
N LEU A 273 7.07 8.87 -9.38
CA LEU A 273 7.30 8.04 -8.21
C LEU A 273 5.99 7.50 -7.63
N SER A 274 4.91 8.29 -7.62
CA SER A 274 3.61 7.83 -7.13
C SER A 274 2.97 6.77 -8.01
N ILE A 275 3.17 6.83 -9.33
CA ILE A 275 2.75 5.77 -10.25
C ILE A 275 3.47 4.46 -9.91
N VAL A 276 4.81 4.49 -9.78
CA VAL A 276 5.61 3.29 -9.49
C VAL A 276 5.22 2.68 -8.15
N ILE A 277 5.17 3.48 -7.09
CA ILE A 277 4.81 3.01 -5.74
C ILE A 277 3.35 2.53 -5.71
N GLY A 278 2.44 3.25 -6.37
CA GLY A 278 1.03 2.89 -6.44
C GLY A 278 0.82 1.53 -7.13
N LEU A 279 1.56 1.27 -8.21
CA LEU A 279 1.43 0.03 -8.99
C LEU A 279 2.01 -1.15 -8.21
N LEU A 280 3.22 -1.02 -7.69
CA LEU A 280 3.87 -2.05 -6.88
C LEU A 280 3.05 -2.37 -5.62
N GLY A 281 2.59 -1.33 -4.90
CA GLY A 281 1.76 -1.51 -3.71
C GLY A 281 0.39 -2.09 -4.03
N GLY A 282 -0.22 -1.73 -5.16
CA GLY A 282 -1.51 -2.29 -5.60
C GLY A 282 -1.42 -3.78 -5.93
N VAL A 283 -0.37 -4.17 -6.66
CA VAL A 283 -0.06 -5.59 -6.94
C VAL A 283 0.24 -6.34 -5.64
N GLY A 284 1.09 -5.79 -4.77
CA GLY A 284 1.41 -6.40 -3.48
C GLY A 284 0.17 -6.63 -2.61
N LEU A 285 -0.74 -5.67 -2.56
CA LEU A 285 -2.02 -5.80 -1.84
C LEU A 285 -2.93 -6.87 -2.44
N ALA A 286 -2.99 -6.98 -3.78
CA ALA A 286 -3.77 -8.03 -4.43
C ALA A 286 -3.31 -9.44 -4.00
N PHE A 287 -2.00 -9.68 -4.01
CA PHE A 287 -1.43 -10.95 -3.55
C PHE A 287 -1.59 -11.16 -2.03
N PHE A 288 -1.45 -10.10 -1.25
CA PHE A 288 -1.66 -10.17 0.20
C PHE A 288 -3.09 -10.60 0.54
N PHE A 289 -4.10 -10.04 -0.13
CA PHE A 289 -5.48 -10.43 0.08
C PHE A 289 -5.80 -11.84 -0.43
N GLU A 290 -5.23 -12.27 -1.56
CA GLU A 290 -5.36 -13.66 -1.99
C GLU A 290 -4.72 -14.64 -0.99
N TYR A 291 -3.58 -14.28 -0.42
CA TYR A 291 -2.90 -15.11 0.58
C TYR A 291 -3.75 -15.29 1.86
N LEU A 292 -4.52 -14.27 2.25
CA LEU A 292 -5.43 -14.34 3.39
C LEU A 292 -6.74 -15.10 3.08
N ASP A 293 -7.07 -15.31 1.81
CA ASP A 293 -8.30 -15.95 1.39
C ASP A 293 -8.11 -17.47 1.31
N ASP A 294 -8.66 -18.18 2.31
CA ASP A 294 -8.58 -19.63 2.43
C ASP A 294 -9.79 -20.37 1.84
N SER A 295 -10.64 -19.69 1.06
CA SER A 295 -11.85 -20.29 0.48
C SER A 295 -11.57 -21.20 -0.72
N VAL A 296 -12.39 -22.24 -0.88
CA VAL A 296 -12.43 -23.13 -2.04
C VAL A 296 -13.12 -22.42 -3.19
N LYS A 297 -12.47 -22.23 -4.34
CA LYS A 297 -13.01 -21.45 -5.46
C LYS A 297 -13.12 -22.24 -6.75
N THR A 298 -12.28 -23.25 -6.91
CA THR A 298 -12.14 -24.01 -8.15
C THR A 298 -12.21 -25.51 -7.88
N VAL A 299 -12.44 -26.28 -8.94
CA VAL A 299 -12.37 -27.75 -8.89
C VAL A 299 -10.96 -28.20 -8.51
N ASP A 300 -9.93 -27.53 -9.04
CA ASP A 300 -8.52 -27.78 -8.67
C ASP A 300 -8.26 -27.61 -7.17
N ASP A 301 -8.94 -26.67 -6.50
CA ASP A 301 -8.82 -26.53 -5.05
C ASP A 301 -9.36 -27.77 -4.32
N ILE A 302 -10.47 -28.35 -4.80
CA ILE A 302 -11.07 -29.55 -4.20
C ILE A 302 -10.19 -30.77 -4.46
N GLU A 303 -9.73 -30.97 -5.69
CA GLU A 303 -8.86 -32.10 -6.07
C GLU A 303 -7.54 -32.12 -5.30
N ARG A 304 -7.06 -30.96 -4.83
CA ARG A 304 -5.87 -30.84 -3.97
C ARG A 304 -6.13 -31.23 -2.50
N ILE A 305 -7.39 -31.23 -2.07
CA ILE A 305 -7.76 -31.43 -0.65
C ILE A 305 -8.38 -32.81 -0.45
N CYS A 306 -9.20 -33.28 -1.38
CA CYS A 306 -9.93 -34.53 -1.27
C CYS A 306 -9.79 -35.35 -2.56
N GLU A 307 -9.69 -36.67 -2.41
CA GLU A 307 -9.52 -37.62 -3.53
C GLU A 307 -10.84 -38.10 -4.13
N TRP A 308 -11.97 -37.52 -3.74
CA TRP A 308 -13.29 -37.94 -4.19
C TRP A 308 -13.65 -37.33 -5.56
N PRO A 309 -14.47 -38.03 -6.36
CA PRO A 309 -14.87 -37.55 -7.68
C PRO A 309 -15.72 -36.28 -7.60
N ILE A 310 -15.63 -35.46 -8.64
CA ILE A 310 -16.42 -34.23 -8.77
C ILE A 310 -17.68 -34.54 -9.58
N LEU A 311 -18.83 -34.60 -8.90
CA LEU A 311 -20.12 -34.87 -9.52
C LEU A 311 -20.55 -33.75 -10.46
N GLY A 312 -20.30 -32.49 -10.09
CA GLY A 312 -20.63 -31.38 -10.96
C GLY A 312 -20.40 -30.01 -10.34
N CYS A 313 -20.73 -29.01 -11.14
CA CYS A 313 -20.53 -27.61 -10.87
C CYS A 313 -21.84 -26.88 -11.15
N VAL A 314 -22.44 -26.28 -10.13
CA VAL A 314 -23.71 -25.56 -10.24
C VAL A 314 -23.44 -24.05 -10.13
N PRO A 315 -23.81 -23.26 -11.16
CA PRO A 315 -23.70 -21.82 -11.09
C PRO A 315 -24.57 -21.18 -10.02
N ASP A 316 -24.21 -19.97 -9.61
CA ASP A 316 -25.03 -19.17 -8.70
C ASP A 316 -26.40 -18.82 -9.32
N ILE A 317 -27.46 -19.38 -8.76
CA ILE A 317 -28.86 -19.13 -9.16
C ILE A 317 -29.22 -17.65 -8.98
N ASP A 318 -28.69 -16.98 -7.94
CA ASP A 318 -28.96 -15.57 -7.68
C ASP A 318 -28.43 -14.66 -8.80
N SER A 319 -27.55 -15.17 -9.66
CA SER A 319 -27.05 -14.43 -10.84
C SER A 319 -28.01 -14.46 -12.03
N ARG A 320 -28.95 -15.40 -12.05
CA ARG A 320 -29.89 -15.66 -13.15
C ARG A 320 -31.32 -15.21 -12.88
N ILE A 321 -31.62 -14.84 -11.64
CA ILE A 321 -32.91 -14.31 -11.21
C ILE A 321 -32.86 -12.77 -11.28
N SER A 322 -33.92 -12.14 -11.79
CA SER A 322 -33.99 -10.67 -11.85
C SER A 322 -34.06 -10.08 -10.43
N VAL A 323 -33.71 -8.79 -10.27
CA VAL A 323 -33.79 -8.13 -8.93
C VAL A 323 -35.23 -8.16 -8.40
N GLU A 324 -36.19 -7.99 -9.30
CA GLU A 324 -37.62 -7.97 -9.00
C GLU A 324 -38.12 -9.36 -8.60
N GLU A 325 -37.69 -10.42 -9.31
CA GLU A 325 -38.02 -11.82 -8.98
C GLU A 325 -37.42 -12.21 -7.61
N ALA A 326 -36.15 -11.85 -7.34
CA ALA A 326 -35.45 -12.20 -6.11
C ALA A 326 -35.98 -11.48 -4.86
N ALA A 327 -36.61 -10.31 -4.99
CA ALA A 327 -37.18 -9.55 -3.89
C ALA A 327 -38.58 -10.04 -3.46
N SER A 328 -39.21 -10.90 -4.26
CA SER A 328 -40.50 -11.47 -3.93
C SER A 328 -40.35 -12.67 -2.97
N PRO A 329 -41.28 -12.89 -2.01
CA PRO A 329 -41.31 -14.10 -1.18
C PRO A 329 -41.43 -15.39 -2.01
N LEU A 330 -41.98 -15.29 -3.23
CA LEU A 330 -42.04 -16.37 -4.20
C LEU A 330 -40.64 -16.69 -4.78
N GLY A 331 -39.76 -15.71 -4.91
CA GLY A 331 -38.43 -15.88 -5.49
C GLY A 331 -37.51 -16.82 -4.70
N GLU A 332 -37.62 -16.90 -3.37
CA GLU A 332 -36.87 -17.91 -2.60
C GLU A 332 -37.37 -19.33 -2.87
N LEU A 333 -38.68 -19.50 -3.00
CA LEU A 333 -39.32 -20.79 -3.32
C LEU A 333 -39.05 -21.20 -4.78
N GLU A 334 -38.94 -20.24 -5.70
CA GLU A 334 -38.59 -20.49 -7.09
C GLU A 334 -37.15 -21.01 -7.25
N LYS A 335 -36.21 -20.60 -6.38
CA LYS A 335 -34.84 -21.14 -6.38
C LYS A 335 -34.81 -22.62 -6.00
N ASP A 336 -35.64 -23.01 -5.03
CA ASP A 336 -35.67 -24.38 -4.50
C ASP A 336 -36.15 -25.40 -5.55
N ILE A 337 -36.91 -24.97 -6.57
CA ILE A 337 -37.41 -25.83 -7.67
C ILE A 337 -37.06 -25.32 -9.07
N PHE A 338 -35.91 -24.63 -9.20
CA PHE A 338 -35.46 -23.97 -10.43
C PHE A 338 -35.51 -24.84 -11.69
N VAL A 339 -35.14 -26.13 -11.60
CA VAL A 339 -35.20 -27.10 -12.72
C VAL A 339 -36.61 -27.26 -13.27
N SER A 340 -37.64 -27.17 -12.43
CA SER A 340 -39.04 -27.25 -12.85
C SER A 340 -39.48 -25.96 -13.57
N ILE A 341 -39.05 -24.80 -13.08
CA ILE A 341 -39.49 -23.50 -13.58
C ILE A 341 -38.76 -23.10 -14.87
N LYS A 342 -37.43 -23.28 -14.92
CA LYS A 342 -36.58 -22.90 -16.06
C LYS A 342 -35.82 -24.13 -16.60
N PRO A 343 -36.50 -25.15 -17.16
CA PRO A 343 -35.89 -26.43 -17.55
C PRO A 343 -34.86 -26.34 -18.69
N LYS A 344 -34.80 -25.22 -19.40
CA LYS A 344 -33.84 -24.97 -20.49
C LYS A 344 -32.65 -24.09 -20.07
N ASP A 345 -32.62 -23.62 -18.82
CA ASP A 345 -31.52 -22.77 -18.34
C ASP A 345 -30.25 -23.63 -18.08
N PRO A 346 -29.03 -23.09 -18.28
CA PRO A 346 -27.78 -23.80 -17.99
C PRO A 346 -27.67 -24.39 -16.58
N ILE A 347 -28.34 -23.80 -15.57
CA ILE A 347 -28.39 -24.38 -14.22
C ILE A 347 -29.20 -25.68 -14.23
N ALA A 348 -30.31 -25.74 -14.98
CA ALA A 348 -31.08 -26.97 -15.12
C ALA A 348 -30.30 -28.06 -15.85
N GLU A 349 -29.54 -27.69 -16.90
CA GLU A 349 -28.61 -28.62 -17.56
C GLU A 349 -27.52 -29.12 -16.61
N ALA A 350 -27.04 -28.30 -15.68
CA ALA A 350 -26.07 -28.73 -14.67
C ALA A 350 -26.63 -29.85 -13.79
N TYR A 351 -27.86 -29.71 -13.31
CA TYR A 351 -28.53 -30.76 -12.54
C TYR A 351 -28.84 -32.01 -13.38
N LYS A 352 -29.19 -31.88 -14.66
CA LYS A 352 -29.36 -33.04 -15.57
C LYS A 352 -28.04 -33.78 -15.82
N SER A 353 -26.93 -33.06 -15.92
CA SER A 353 -25.59 -33.65 -16.01
C SER A 353 -25.22 -34.38 -14.72
N ILE A 354 -25.45 -33.76 -13.55
CA ILE A 354 -25.22 -34.38 -12.24
C ILE A 354 -26.06 -35.65 -12.09
N ARG A 355 -27.34 -35.61 -12.46
CA ARG A 355 -28.24 -36.77 -12.48
C ARG A 355 -27.68 -37.92 -13.31
N THR A 356 -27.17 -37.62 -14.50
CA THR A 356 -26.61 -38.64 -15.41
C THR A 356 -25.40 -39.31 -14.75
N ARG A 357 -24.50 -38.53 -14.15
CA ARG A 357 -23.35 -39.06 -13.41
C ARG A 357 -23.77 -39.90 -12.20
N LEU A 358 -24.74 -39.42 -11.42
CA LEU A 358 -25.28 -40.19 -10.29
C LEU A 358 -25.87 -41.54 -10.74
N SER A 359 -26.57 -41.55 -11.88
CA SER A 359 -27.15 -42.77 -12.44
C SER A 359 -26.07 -43.75 -12.92
N LEU A 360 -24.94 -43.24 -13.45
CA LEU A 360 -23.79 -44.04 -13.86
C LEU A 360 -22.94 -44.55 -12.69
N SER A 361 -23.01 -43.90 -11.53
CA SER A 361 -22.37 -44.38 -10.30
C SER A 361 -23.09 -45.59 -9.68
N SER A 362 -24.36 -45.82 -10.04
CA SER A 362 -25.12 -46.99 -9.61
C SER A 362 -24.79 -48.17 -10.52
N THR A 363 -24.46 -49.32 -9.92
CA THR A 363 -24.20 -50.58 -10.66
C THR A 363 -25.22 -51.65 -10.27
N GLU A 364 -25.31 -52.74 -11.03
CA GLU A 364 -26.19 -53.86 -10.66
C GLU A 364 -25.72 -54.55 -9.36
N GLU A 365 -24.41 -54.64 -9.14
CA GLU A 365 -23.81 -55.21 -7.92
C GLU A 365 -23.95 -54.28 -6.71
N HIS A 366 -23.91 -52.97 -6.93
CA HIS A 366 -24.06 -51.94 -5.89
C HIS A 366 -25.09 -50.89 -6.34
N PRO A 367 -26.40 -51.16 -6.17
CA PRO A 367 -27.45 -50.23 -6.53
C PRO A 367 -27.50 -49.05 -5.55
N LEU A 368 -27.38 -47.82 -6.07
CA LEU A 368 -27.51 -46.60 -5.28
C LEU A 368 -29.00 -46.23 -5.15
N LYS A 369 -29.63 -46.63 -4.05
CA LYS A 369 -31.03 -46.28 -3.77
C LYS A 369 -31.15 -45.11 -2.82
N SER A 370 -30.33 -45.05 -1.78
CA SER A 370 -30.37 -44.05 -0.73
C SER A 370 -29.14 -43.14 -0.79
N VAL A 371 -29.38 -41.84 -0.94
CA VAL A 371 -28.31 -40.85 -1.10
C VAL A 371 -28.50 -39.70 -0.11
N LEU A 372 -27.49 -39.49 0.73
CA LEU A 372 -27.46 -38.36 1.67
C LEU A 372 -26.82 -37.14 1.01
N ILE A 373 -27.44 -35.97 1.17
CA ILE A 373 -26.87 -34.70 0.74
C ILE A 373 -26.45 -33.92 1.97
N THR A 374 -25.15 -33.63 2.09
CA THR A 374 -24.57 -32.87 3.20
C THR A 374 -23.60 -31.79 2.71
N SER A 375 -23.01 -31.03 3.64
CA SER A 375 -22.07 -29.96 3.33
C SER A 375 -21.19 -29.62 4.54
N PRO A 376 -20.01 -29.03 4.31
CA PRO A 376 -19.15 -28.52 5.39
C PRO A 376 -19.81 -27.48 6.30
N GLY A 377 -20.53 -26.51 5.73
CA GLY A 377 -21.16 -25.41 6.47
C GLY A 377 -22.67 -25.26 6.25
N PRO A 378 -23.34 -24.40 7.05
CA PRO A 378 -24.74 -24.06 6.82
C PRO A 378 -24.89 -23.17 5.57
N GLN A 379 -26.06 -23.23 4.93
CA GLN A 379 -26.42 -22.38 3.78
C GLN A 379 -25.60 -22.56 2.49
N GLU A 380 -24.86 -23.67 2.36
CA GLU A 380 -24.09 -23.99 1.14
C GLU A 380 -24.95 -24.51 -0.04
N GLY A 381 -26.26 -24.68 0.19
CA GLY A 381 -27.23 -25.06 -0.84
C GLY A 381 -27.56 -26.55 -0.93
N LYS A 382 -27.44 -27.30 0.18
CA LYS A 382 -27.86 -28.71 0.32
C LYS A 382 -29.30 -28.95 -0.12
N THR A 383 -30.27 -28.32 0.55
CA THR A 383 -31.70 -28.47 0.26
C THR A 383 -32.05 -28.06 -1.17
N ILE A 384 -31.49 -26.95 -1.67
CA ILE A 384 -31.67 -26.50 -3.07
C ILE A 384 -31.16 -27.58 -4.05
N THR A 385 -29.97 -28.13 -3.78
CA THR A 385 -29.38 -29.19 -4.59
C THR A 385 -30.22 -30.45 -4.55
N LEU A 386 -30.69 -30.85 -3.37
CA LEU A 386 -31.57 -32.00 -3.17
C LEU A 386 -32.87 -31.86 -3.96
N CYS A 387 -33.56 -30.73 -3.84
CA CYS A 387 -34.81 -30.48 -4.56
C CYS A 387 -34.58 -30.50 -6.08
N ASN A 388 -33.61 -29.74 -6.60
CA ASN A 388 -33.39 -29.66 -8.04
C ASN A 388 -32.88 -30.98 -8.66
N LEU A 389 -32.02 -31.72 -7.94
CA LEU A 389 -31.57 -33.05 -8.37
C LEU A 389 -32.73 -34.05 -8.38
N SER A 390 -33.61 -34.00 -7.37
CA SER A 390 -34.79 -34.87 -7.29
C SER A 390 -35.76 -34.63 -8.45
N ILE A 391 -35.95 -33.37 -8.85
CA ILE A 391 -36.79 -33.00 -9.99
C ILE A 391 -36.18 -33.52 -11.29
N ALA A 392 -34.85 -33.38 -11.46
CA ALA A 392 -34.17 -33.89 -12.64
C ALA A 392 -34.28 -35.43 -12.77
N LEU A 393 -34.23 -36.15 -11.64
CA LEU A 393 -34.47 -37.60 -11.56
C LEU A 393 -35.93 -37.96 -11.87
N ALA A 394 -36.89 -37.26 -11.26
CA ALA A 394 -38.33 -37.52 -11.44
C ALA A 394 -38.81 -37.27 -12.88
N GLN A 395 -38.26 -36.23 -13.53
CA GLN A 395 -38.49 -35.95 -14.95
C GLN A 395 -37.98 -37.08 -15.87
N ASN A 396 -37.05 -37.92 -15.39
CA ASN A 396 -36.59 -39.12 -16.10
C ASN A 396 -37.39 -40.37 -15.72
N GLN A 397 -38.66 -40.20 -15.34
CA GLN A 397 -39.62 -41.25 -14.96
C GLN A 397 -39.20 -42.10 -13.75
N LYS A 398 -38.22 -41.65 -12.95
CA LYS A 398 -37.86 -42.30 -11.68
C LYS A 398 -38.80 -41.88 -10.57
N ARG A 399 -39.21 -42.82 -9.73
CA ARG A 399 -39.94 -42.54 -8.49
C ARG A 399 -38.94 -42.11 -7.42
N VAL A 400 -39.04 -40.85 -7.01
CA VAL A 400 -38.09 -40.24 -6.08
C VAL A 400 -38.79 -39.84 -4.79
N LEU A 401 -38.22 -40.25 -3.65
CA LEU A 401 -38.63 -39.80 -2.32
C LEU A 401 -37.56 -38.87 -1.74
N LEU A 402 -37.99 -37.69 -1.28
CA LEU A 402 -37.17 -36.80 -0.48
C LEU A 402 -37.47 -37.02 1.01
N ILE A 403 -36.44 -37.07 1.86
CA ILE A 403 -36.60 -37.14 3.32
C ILE A 403 -35.89 -35.94 3.94
N ASP A 404 -36.64 -35.09 4.63
CA ASP A 404 -36.09 -33.95 5.37
C ASP A 404 -35.56 -34.42 6.74
N ALA A 405 -34.31 -34.88 6.79
CA ALA A 405 -33.67 -35.32 8.03
C ALA A 405 -32.96 -34.17 8.78
N ASP A 406 -32.99 -32.93 8.27
CA ASP A 406 -32.68 -31.73 9.07
C ASP A 406 -33.90 -31.32 9.91
N MET A 407 -34.22 -32.15 10.91
CA MET A 407 -35.32 -31.91 11.84
C MET A 407 -35.14 -30.62 12.65
N ARG A 408 -33.92 -30.06 12.71
CA ARG A 408 -33.61 -28.82 13.41
C ARG A 408 -34.12 -27.60 12.64
N LYS A 409 -34.02 -27.63 11.31
CA LYS A 409 -34.49 -26.55 10.42
C LYS A 409 -35.20 -27.12 9.19
N PRO A 410 -36.33 -27.84 9.36
CA PRO A 410 -37.00 -28.50 8.25
C PRO A 410 -37.48 -27.46 7.24
N ARG A 411 -37.23 -27.72 5.95
CA ARG A 411 -37.48 -26.77 4.86
C ARG A 411 -38.34 -27.35 3.74
N LEU A 412 -38.37 -28.67 3.54
CA LEU A 412 -39.06 -29.26 2.37
C LEU A 412 -40.56 -28.96 2.33
N HIS A 413 -41.23 -28.94 3.49
CA HIS A 413 -42.65 -28.59 3.57
C HIS A 413 -42.94 -27.16 3.06
N LYS A 414 -42.00 -26.22 3.25
CA LYS A 414 -42.11 -24.85 2.72
C LYS A 414 -41.94 -24.86 1.20
N VAL A 415 -40.93 -25.57 0.71
CA VAL A 415 -40.63 -25.71 -0.74
C VAL A 415 -41.86 -26.20 -1.50
N PHE A 416 -42.50 -27.28 -1.01
CA PHE A 416 -43.63 -27.91 -1.67
C PHE A 416 -45.00 -27.39 -1.20
N LYS A 417 -45.03 -26.32 -0.38
CA LYS A 417 -46.25 -25.67 0.12
C LYS A 417 -47.23 -26.66 0.78
N LYS A 418 -46.72 -27.48 1.68
CA LYS A 418 -47.49 -28.48 2.46
C LYS A 418 -47.31 -28.30 3.96
N GLU A 419 -48.11 -29.02 4.73
CA GLU A 419 -48.07 -29.01 6.19
C GLU A 419 -46.90 -29.83 6.76
N ASN A 420 -46.43 -29.45 7.95
CA ASN A 420 -45.32 -30.10 8.66
C ASN A 420 -45.77 -30.65 10.03
N VAL A 421 -46.94 -31.28 10.09
CA VAL A 421 -47.55 -31.75 11.35
C VAL A 421 -47.05 -33.16 11.72
N SER A 422 -47.05 -34.09 10.76
CA SER A 422 -46.58 -35.47 10.95
C SER A 422 -45.53 -35.80 9.90
N GLY A 423 -44.32 -36.10 10.35
CA GLY A 423 -43.14 -36.28 9.49
C GLY A 423 -42.16 -37.29 10.04
N LEU A 424 -40.88 -37.13 9.72
CA LEU A 424 -39.81 -38.03 10.13
C LEU A 424 -39.73 -38.17 11.65
N SER A 425 -39.83 -37.07 12.41
CA SER A 425 -39.78 -37.13 13.87
C SER A 425 -40.91 -37.97 14.48
N SER A 426 -42.14 -37.83 13.96
CA SER A 426 -43.31 -38.60 14.38
C SER A 426 -43.17 -40.09 14.03
N LEU A 427 -42.61 -40.41 12.86
CA LEU A 427 -42.32 -41.79 12.45
C LEU A 427 -41.30 -42.46 13.39
N LEU A 428 -40.16 -41.81 13.61
CA LEU A 428 -39.08 -42.37 14.43
C LEU A 428 -39.52 -42.51 15.91
N SER A 429 -40.37 -41.61 16.38
CA SER A 429 -40.99 -41.69 17.71
C SER A 429 -42.09 -42.76 17.80
N GLY A 430 -42.49 -43.41 16.71
CA GLY A 430 -43.54 -44.43 16.68
C GLY A 430 -44.97 -43.87 16.74
N GLN A 431 -45.14 -42.57 16.52
CA GLN A 431 -46.44 -41.88 16.54
C GLN A 431 -47.12 -41.86 15.18
N ALA A 432 -46.43 -42.27 14.11
CA ALA A 432 -46.94 -42.30 12.75
C ALA A 432 -46.48 -43.56 12.00
N VAL A 433 -47.26 -43.95 10.98
CA VAL A 433 -46.94 -45.06 10.07
C VAL A 433 -46.30 -44.50 8.80
N PHE A 434 -45.26 -45.18 8.30
CA PHE A 434 -44.46 -44.75 7.14
C PHE A 434 -45.29 -44.33 5.93
N ASP A 435 -46.29 -45.12 5.55
CA ASP A 435 -47.11 -44.85 4.35
C ASP A 435 -48.03 -43.64 4.49
N ASN A 436 -48.41 -43.27 5.72
CA ASN A 436 -49.34 -42.17 5.96
C ASN A 436 -48.65 -40.80 5.97
N ILE A 437 -47.33 -40.76 6.12
CA ILE A 437 -46.55 -39.52 6.16
C ILE A 437 -45.89 -39.16 4.82
N ILE A 438 -46.00 -40.03 3.82
CA ILE A 438 -45.51 -39.74 2.47
C ILE A 438 -46.47 -38.76 1.80
N GLN A 439 -45.96 -37.58 1.46
CA GLN A 439 -46.71 -36.54 0.81
C GLN A 439 -46.36 -36.46 -0.68
N LYS A 440 -47.37 -36.30 -1.54
CA LYS A 440 -47.19 -36.05 -2.98
C LYS A 440 -46.88 -34.57 -3.22
N THR A 441 -45.94 -34.30 -4.13
CA THR A 441 -45.70 -32.95 -4.65
C THR A 441 -46.51 -32.70 -5.91
N ASP A 442 -46.50 -31.46 -6.40
CA ASP A 442 -47.11 -31.10 -7.69
C ASP A 442 -46.29 -31.61 -8.89
N ILE A 443 -45.12 -32.20 -8.64
CA ILE A 443 -44.22 -32.76 -9.64
C ILE A 443 -44.44 -34.26 -9.73
N THR A 444 -44.73 -34.76 -10.93
CA THR A 444 -44.97 -36.18 -11.19
C THR A 444 -43.78 -37.03 -10.75
N ASN A 445 -44.06 -38.18 -10.11
CA ASN A 445 -43.08 -39.12 -9.56
C ASN A 445 -42.19 -38.58 -8.41
N LEU A 446 -42.49 -37.40 -7.87
CA LEU A 446 -41.77 -36.81 -6.76
C LEU A 446 -42.61 -36.75 -5.48
N TYR A 447 -42.07 -37.31 -4.41
CA TYR A 447 -42.69 -37.47 -3.10
C TYR A 447 -41.75 -36.96 -2.03
N PHE A 448 -42.27 -36.57 -0.87
CA PHE A 448 -41.42 -36.19 0.25
C PHE A 448 -42.01 -36.57 1.61
N ILE A 449 -41.12 -36.71 2.59
CA ILE A 449 -41.41 -36.77 4.02
C ILE A 449 -40.78 -35.52 4.65
N SER A 450 -41.59 -34.72 5.34
CA SER A 450 -41.11 -33.54 6.06
C SER A 450 -40.42 -33.93 7.37
N GLY A 451 -39.66 -33.01 7.99
CA GLY A 451 -38.97 -33.31 9.25
C GLY A 451 -39.92 -33.51 10.43
N GLY A 452 -41.13 -32.96 10.36
CA GLY A 452 -42.11 -32.95 11.44
C GLY A 452 -41.82 -31.86 12.47
N ILE A 453 -42.44 -32.00 13.64
CA ILE A 453 -42.19 -31.13 14.81
C ILE A 453 -40.79 -31.46 15.35
N LEU A 454 -40.01 -30.43 15.72
CA LEU A 454 -38.66 -30.58 16.28
C LEU A 454 -38.72 -31.46 17.55
N PRO A 455 -38.11 -32.66 17.54
CA PRO A 455 -38.02 -33.49 18.73
C PRO A 455 -37.01 -32.92 19.74
N PRO A 456 -37.07 -33.34 21.02
CA PRO A 456 -36.10 -32.95 22.04
C PRO A 456 -34.66 -33.29 21.63
N ASP A 457 -34.45 -34.52 21.13
CA ASP A 457 -33.13 -35.03 20.73
C ASP A 457 -33.15 -35.61 19.31
N PRO A 458 -32.99 -34.77 18.27
CA PRO A 458 -32.96 -35.19 16.87
C PRO A 458 -31.92 -36.28 16.57
N SER A 459 -30.73 -36.17 17.15
CA SER A 459 -29.59 -37.05 16.87
C SER A 459 -29.85 -38.49 17.34
N GLU A 460 -30.49 -38.66 18.50
CA GLU A 460 -30.81 -39.97 19.07
C GLU A 460 -31.88 -40.68 18.23
N LEU A 461 -32.89 -39.95 17.79
CA LEU A 461 -33.90 -40.49 16.89
C LEU A 461 -33.29 -40.96 15.56
N LEU A 462 -32.36 -40.17 14.99
CA LEU A 462 -31.67 -40.55 13.76
C LEU A 462 -30.77 -41.78 13.95
N ALA A 463 -30.15 -41.93 15.12
CA ALA A 463 -29.32 -43.10 15.47
C ALA A 463 -30.14 -44.38 15.74
N SER A 464 -31.47 -44.28 15.86
CA SER A 464 -32.32 -45.44 16.11
C SER A 464 -32.34 -46.43 14.94
N GLY A 465 -32.55 -47.71 15.24
CA GLY A 465 -32.71 -48.77 14.22
C GLY A 465 -33.89 -48.50 13.27
N LYS A 466 -34.91 -47.76 13.74
CA LYS A 466 -36.07 -47.37 12.93
C LYS A 466 -35.70 -46.51 11.73
N THR A 467 -34.64 -45.69 11.82
CA THR A 467 -34.18 -44.88 10.68
C THR A 467 -33.72 -45.77 9.54
N LYS A 468 -32.89 -46.78 9.84
CA LYS A 468 -32.40 -47.76 8.87
C LYS A 468 -33.57 -48.56 8.25
N GLU A 469 -34.50 -49.03 9.07
CA GLU A 469 -35.71 -49.72 8.59
C GLU A 469 -36.57 -48.84 7.68
N SER A 470 -36.69 -47.55 8.00
CA SER A 470 -37.49 -46.60 7.21
C SER A 470 -36.85 -46.29 5.86
N ILE A 471 -35.53 -46.15 5.80
CA ILE A 471 -34.77 -45.99 4.55
C ILE A 471 -34.88 -47.26 3.69
N ALA A 472 -34.76 -48.45 4.29
CA ALA A 472 -34.92 -49.71 3.58
C ALA A 472 -36.32 -49.87 2.98
N LYS A 473 -37.38 -49.61 3.77
CA LYS A 473 -38.77 -49.60 3.30
C LYS A 473 -39.02 -48.57 2.18
N ALA A 474 -38.36 -47.42 2.24
CA ALA A 474 -38.40 -46.44 1.16
C ALA A 474 -37.77 -47.00 -0.13
N GLY A 475 -36.62 -47.66 -0.04
CA GLY A 475 -35.90 -48.25 -1.17
C GLY A 475 -36.64 -49.41 -1.87
N GLU A 476 -37.68 -49.98 -1.24
CA GLU A 476 -38.58 -50.96 -1.88
C GLU A 476 -39.63 -50.28 -2.78
N LYS A 477 -40.03 -49.04 -2.46
CA LYS A 477 -41.14 -48.32 -3.13
C LYS A 477 -40.69 -47.25 -4.12
N PHE A 478 -39.44 -46.80 -4.00
CA PHE A 478 -38.88 -45.70 -4.77
C PHE A 478 -37.55 -46.13 -5.41
N ASP A 479 -37.28 -45.61 -6.60
CA ASP A 479 -36.02 -45.83 -7.30
C ASP A 479 -34.87 -45.09 -6.61
N PHE A 480 -35.15 -43.88 -6.10
CA PHE A 480 -34.21 -43.06 -5.34
C PHE A 480 -34.85 -42.48 -4.08
N VAL A 481 -34.08 -42.49 -2.99
CA VAL A 481 -34.40 -41.90 -1.69
C VAL A 481 -33.31 -40.88 -1.38
N LEU A 482 -33.60 -39.60 -1.57
CA LEU A 482 -32.66 -38.51 -1.30
C LEU A 482 -32.94 -37.91 0.07
N ILE A 483 -31.91 -37.82 0.90
CA ILE A 483 -32.04 -37.43 2.31
C ILE A 483 -31.34 -36.08 2.51
N ASP A 484 -32.08 -35.07 2.95
CA ASP A 484 -31.52 -33.78 3.36
C ASP A 484 -30.97 -33.89 4.77
N SER A 485 -29.85 -33.23 5.04
CA SER A 485 -29.17 -33.35 6.33
C SER A 485 -28.63 -32.01 6.82
N PRO A 486 -28.44 -31.86 8.14
CA PRO A 486 -27.66 -30.75 8.66
C PRO A 486 -26.19 -30.82 8.20
N PRO A 487 -25.40 -29.73 8.32
CA PRO A 487 -24.01 -29.72 7.89
C PRO A 487 -23.13 -30.69 8.69
N ILE A 488 -22.47 -31.64 8.00
CA ILE A 488 -21.58 -32.64 8.62
C ILE A 488 -20.34 -32.02 9.28
N GLY A 489 -19.93 -30.82 8.87
CA GLY A 489 -18.80 -30.14 9.49
C GLY A 489 -19.08 -29.58 10.89
N ILE A 490 -20.34 -29.58 11.33
CA ILE A 490 -20.77 -28.97 12.61
C ILE A 490 -21.57 -29.96 13.46
N LEU A 491 -22.40 -30.81 12.86
CA LEU A 491 -23.36 -31.67 13.56
C LEU A 491 -23.12 -33.15 13.24
N THR A 492 -23.34 -34.02 14.24
CA THR A 492 -23.12 -35.48 14.15
C THR A 492 -24.24 -36.22 13.40
N ASP A 493 -25.41 -35.61 13.28
CA ASP A 493 -26.61 -36.14 12.63
C ASP A 493 -26.31 -36.67 11.21
N ALA A 494 -25.54 -35.91 10.42
CA ALA A 494 -25.15 -36.31 9.08
C ALA A 494 -24.14 -37.48 9.08
N THR A 495 -23.23 -37.53 10.06
CA THR A 495 -22.30 -38.68 10.21
C THR A 495 -23.06 -39.96 10.53
N ILE A 496 -24.10 -39.90 11.39
CA ILE A 496 -24.96 -41.05 11.69
C ILE A 496 -25.66 -41.53 10.43
N LEU A 497 -26.34 -40.61 9.73
CA LEU A 497 -27.03 -40.92 8.46
C LEU A 497 -26.07 -41.49 7.41
N SER A 498 -24.84 -40.98 7.35
CA SER A 498 -23.83 -41.42 6.38
C SER A 498 -23.43 -42.89 6.53
N SER A 499 -23.69 -43.50 7.69
CA SER A 499 -23.39 -44.92 7.95
C SER A 499 -24.50 -45.89 7.53
N ILE A 500 -25.69 -45.38 7.18
CA ILE A 500 -26.88 -46.19 6.88
C ILE A 500 -27.47 -45.93 5.49
N VAL A 501 -26.78 -45.15 4.66
CA VAL A 501 -27.15 -44.86 3.27
C VAL A 501 -26.14 -45.49 2.31
N ASP A 502 -26.54 -45.68 1.05
CA ASP A 502 -25.70 -46.30 0.02
C ASP A 502 -24.58 -45.36 -0.45
N GLY A 503 -24.79 -44.04 -0.36
CA GLY A 503 -23.72 -43.08 -0.61
C GLY A 503 -24.07 -41.64 -0.27
N ILE A 504 -23.06 -40.78 -0.33
CA ILE A 504 -23.19 -39.37 0.03
C ILE A 504 -22.71 -38.42 -1.07
N ILE A 505 -23.38 -37.28 -1.17
CA ILE A 505 -22.99 -36.14 -1.98
C ILE A 505 -22.62 -34.98 -1.04
N VAL A 506 -21.42 -34.44 -1.21
CA VAL A 506 -20.93 -33.30 -0.42
C VAL A 506 -21.05 -32.03 -1.25
N VAL A 507 -21.95 -31.14 -0.86
CA VAL A 507 -22.11 -29.82 -1.48
C VAL A 507 -21.10 -28.86 -0.85
N VAL A 508 -20.35 -28.14 -1.66
CA VAL A 508 -19.32 -27.16 -1.24
C VAL A 508 -19.65 -25.81 -1.87
N GLU A 509 -19.67 -24.73 -1.07
CA GLU A 509 -19.95 -23.38 -1.58
C GLU A 509 -18.67 -22.69 -2.09
N SER A 510 -18.67 -22.36 -3.39
CA SER A 510 -17.57 -21.67 -4.05
C SER A 510 -17.34 -20.27 -3.46
N GLY A 511 -16.09 -19.95 -3.11
CA GLY A 511 -15.66 -18.65 -2.59
C GLY A 511 -16.04 -18.38 -1.13
N LYS A 512 -16.57 -19.38 -0.42
CA LYS A 512 -16.97 -19.22 1.00
C LYS A 512 -16.53 -20.37 1.89
N THR A 513 -16.64 -21.62 1.43
CA THR A 513 -16.19 -22.76 2.24
C THR A 513 -14.67 -22.73 2.39
N SER A 514 -14.17 -22.71 3.63
CA SER A 514 -12.73 -22.75 3.90
C SER A 514 -12.12 -24.10 3.50
N LYS A 515 -10.96 -24.06 2.86
CA LYS A 515 -10.15 -25.23 2.49
C LYS A 515 -9.85 -26.12 3.70
N LYS A 516 -9.59 -25.51 4.86
CA LYS A 516 -9.32 -26.24 6.12
C LYS A 516 -10.57 -26.96 6.63
N VAL A 517 -11.73 -26.32 6.52
CA VAL A 517 -13.01 -26.93 6.93
C VAL A 517 -13.36 -28.10 6.01
N LEU A 518 -13.17 -27.94 4.69
CA LEU A 518 -13.35 -29.04 3.74
C LEU A 518 -12.42 -30.22 4.04
N ALA A 519 -11.13 -29.96 4.30
CA ALA A 519 -10.16 -30.99 4.67
C ALA A 519 -10.61 -31.79 5.91
N ARG A 520 -11.11 -31.09 6.94
CA ARG A 520 -11.64 -31.73 8.16
C ARG A 520 -12.86 -32.60 7.87
N VAL A 521 -13.76 -32.15 7.00
CA VAL A 521 -14.94 -32.94 6.57
C VAL A 521 -14.50 -34.19 5.81
N CYS A 522 -13.50 -34.07 4.94
CA CYS A 522 -12.91 -35.21 4.24
C CYS A 522 -12.31 -36.24 5.20
N GLN A 523 -11.67 -35.77 6.28
CA GLN A 523 -11.21 -36.65 7.35
C GLN A 523 -12.36 -37.38 8.06
N ILE A 524 -13.41 -36.65 8.50
CA ILE A 524 -14.56 -37.23 9.23
C ILE A 524 -15.25 -38.34 8.41
N ILE A 525 -15.47 -38.11 7.13
CA ILE A 525 -16.16 -39.06 6.23
C ILE A 525 -15.27 -40.27 5.91
N ASN A 526 -13.96 -40.06 5.74
CA ASN A 526 -13.03 -41.18 5.52
C ASN A 526 -12.94 -42.08 6.77
N GLU A 527 -12.97 -41.50 7.97
CA GLU A 527 -13.00 -42.24 9.24
C GLU A 527 -14.29 -43.07 9.40
N SER A 528 -15.43 -42.58 8.91
CA SER A 528 -16.71 -43.33 8.93
C SER A 528 -16.81 -44.41 7.84
N LYS A 529 -15.81 -44.52 6.95
CA LYS A 529 -15.78 -45.47 5.81
C LYS A 529 -17.03 -45.38 4.91
N THR A 530 -17.60 -44.18 4.81
CA THR A 530 -18.79 -43.96 4.00
C THR A 530 -18.44 -43.90 2.52
N HIS A 531 -19.27 -44.48 1.66
CA HIS A 531 -19.13 -44.35 0.21
C HIS A 531 -19.48 -42.92 -0.26
N VAL A 532 -18.49 -42.20 -0.78
CA VAL A 532 -18.69 -40.85 -1.33
C VAL A 532 -18.92 -40.95 -2.82
N ILE A 533 -20.14 -40.62 -3.24
CA ILE A 533 -20.52 -40.58 -4.66
C ILE A 533 -19.79 -39.42 -5.36
N GLY A 534 -19.62 -38.30 -4.65
CA GLY A 534 -18.72 -37.22 -5.05
C GLY A 534 -19.07 -35.85 -4.47
N LEU A 535 -18.29 -34.84 -4.83
CA LEU A 535 -18.52 -33.45 -4.44
C LEU A 535 -19.25 -32.66 -5.52
N LEU A 536 -20.08 -31.72 -5.07
CA LEU A 536 -20.75 -30.74 -5.92
C LEU A 536 -20.30 -29.34 -5.51
N LEU A 537 -19.62 -28.65 -6.43
CA LEU A 537 -19.24 -27.25 -6.21
C LEU A 537 -20.41 -26.34 -6.61
N ASN A 538 -21.01 -25.69 -5.62
CA ASN A 538 -22.20 -24.87 -5.76
C ASN A 538 -21.88 -23.36 -5.76
N LYS A 539 -22.83 -22.56 -6.27
CA LYS A 539 -22.76 -21.09 -6.36
C LYS A 539 -21.52 -20.58 -7.09
N ILE A 540 -21.13 -21.30 -8.14
CA ILE A 540 -19.98 -20.89 -8.94
C ILE A 540 -20.31 -19.58 -9.64
N SER A 541 -19.43 -18.60 -9.47
CA SER A 541 -19.55 -17.33 -10.19
C SER A 541 -19.30 -17.55 -11.68
N ILE A 542 -20.31 -17.27 -12.51
CA ILE A 542 -20.17 -17.27 -13.96
C ILE A 542 -19.40 -16.02 -14.36
N THR A 543 -18.07 -16.13 -14.41
CA THR A 543 -17.21 -15.14 -15.04
C THR A 543 -16.65 -15.72 -16.33
N PRO A 544 -16.26 -14.88 -17.31
CA PRO A 544 -15.56 -15.34 -18.52
C PRO A 544 -14.24 -16.12 -18.25
N VAL A 545 -13.85 -16.25 -16.98
CA VAL A 545 -12.58 -16.79 -16.47
C VAL A 545 -12.72 -18.23 -16.01
N ASN A 546 -13.93 -18.70 -15.70
CA ASN A 546 -14.15 -20.10 -15.34
C ASN A 546 -14.10 -20.96 -16.62
N ASN A 547 -12.86 -21.18 -17.10
CA ASN A 547 -12.54 -22.01 -18.26
C ASN A 547 -13.21 -23.38 -18.17
N TYR A 548 -13.33 -23.91 -16.95
CA TYR A 548 -14.03 -25.17 -16.70
C TYR A 548 -15.52 -25.11 -17.11
N TYR A 549 -16.23 -24.03 -16.79
CA TYR A 549 -17.63 -23.87 -17.18
C TYR A 549 -17.79 -23.65 -18.69
N SER A 550 -16.87 -22.89 -19.32
CA SER A 550 -16.85 -22.68 -20.78
C SER A 550 -16.48 -23.94 -21.57
N TYR A 551 -15.73 -24.86 -20.96
CA TYR A 551 -15.35 -26.15 -21.56
C TYR A 551 -16.49 -27.17 -21.50
N TYR A 552 -17.31 -27.12 -20.43
CA TYR A 552 -18.47 -28.00 -20.28
C TYR A 552 -19.73 -27.51 -21.01
N TYR A 553 -19.88 -26.20 -21.21
CA TYR A 553 -20.99 -25.60 -21.95
C TYR A 553 -20.46 -24.89 -23.18
N GLY A 554 -20.31 -25.62 -24.28
CA GLY A 554 -19.94 -25.07 -25.58
C GLY A 554 -20.77 -23.84 -25.93
N ASN A 555 -20.08 -22.81 -26.43
CA ASN A 555 -20.55 -21.54 -27.00
C ASN A 555 -22.08 -21.39 -27.15
N SER A 556 -22.77 -21.03 -26.06
CA SER A 556 -24.16 -20.54 -26.12
C SER A 556 -24.14 -19.01 -26.10
N ASN A 557 -24.59 -18.41 -27.20
CA ASN A 557 -24.52 -16.99 -27.55
C ASN A 557 -25.40 -16.07 -26.68
N ASN A 558 -25.19 -16.01 -25.36
CA ASN A 558 -25.70 -14.92 -24.53
C ASN A 558 -24.89 -14.78 -23.23
N PRO A 559 -23.87 -13.89 -23.17
CA PRO A 559 -23.22 -13.56 -21.91
C PRO A 559 -24.23 -12.88 -20.98
N PRO A 560 -24.30 -13.26 -19.69
CA PRO A 560 -25.18 -12.59 -18.74
C PRO A 560 -24.79 -11.11 -18.60
N LYS A 561 -25.78 -10.23 -18.47
CA LYS A 561 -25.56 -8.83 -18.07
C LYS A 561 -24.83 -8.85 -16.71
N SER A 562 -23.53 -8.55 -16.72
CA SER A 562 -22.73 -8.56 -15.49
C SER A 562 -23.27 -7.48 -14.55
N LYS A 563 -23.99 -7.89 -13.50
CA LYS A 563 -24.10 -7.03 -12.31
C LYS A 563 -22.68 -6.80 -11.80
N SER A 564 -22.34 -5.54 -11.57
CA SER A 564 -21.00 -5.15 -11.16
C SER A 564 -20.58 -5.92 -9.90
N ILE A 565 -19.29 -6.24 -9.80
CA ILE A 565 -18.65 -6.94 -8.68
C ILE A 565 -18.90 -6.27 -7.32
N ARG A 566 -19.46 -5.05 -7.29
CA ARG A 566 -19.86 -4.35 -6.06
C ARG A 566 -20.83 -5.13 -5.17
N ASP A 567 -21.73 -5.94 -5.72
CA ASP A 567 -22.94 -6.32 -4.98
C ASP A 567 -22.88 -7.68 -4.27
N ARG A 568 -21.83 -8.51 -4.46
CA ARG A 568 -21.91 -9.94 -4.10
C ARG A 568 -20.90 -10.49 -3.11
N PHE A 569 -20.04 -9.64 -2.55
CA PHE A 569 -19.37 -9.93 -1.28
C PHE A 569 -19.92 -8.97 -0.24
N SER A 570 -19.60 -9.18 1.04
CA SER A 570 -19.69 -8.13 2.06
C SER A 570 -18.66 -7.00 1.78
N SER A 571 -18.62 -6.53 0.53
CA SER A 571 -18.23 -5.22 0.10
C SER A 571 -18.86 -4.18 1.01
N ASP A 572 -20.05 -4.43 1.56
CA ASP A 572 -20.64 -3.48 2.48
C ASP A 572 -19.81 -3.32 3.76
N MET A 573 -19.17 -4.36 4.33
CA MET A 573 -18.29 -4.17 5.49
C MET A 573 -16.91 -3.61 5.12
N ILE A 574 -16.31 -4.07 4.00
CA ILE A 574 -14.97 -3.63 3.56
C ILE A 574 -15.02 -2.26 2.87
N ILE A 575 -16.05 -1.95 2.08
CA ILE A 575 -16.34 -0.61 1.52
C ILE A 575 -16.94 0.31 2.58
N LYS A 576 -17.74 -0.14 3.57
CA LYS A 576 -18.06 0.75 4.72
C LYS A 576 -16.82 1.04 5.55
N ARG A 577 -15.92 0.08 5.78
CA ARG A 577 -14.65 0.35 6.48
C ARG A 577 -13.71 1.21 5.64
N ALA A 578 -13.42 0.85 4.39
CA ALA A 578 -12.60 1.62 3.47
C ALA A 578 -13.20 3.00 3.16
N GLY A 579 -14.52 3.09 3.06
CA GLY A 579 -15.28 4.33 2.92
C GLY A 579 -15.28 5.19 4.18
N LYS A 580 -15.29 4.58 5.38
CA LYS A 580 -15.10 5.27 6.67
C LYS A 580 -13.66 5.78 6.81
N TRP A 581 -12.66 4.99 6.39
CA TRP A 581 -11.27 5.41 6.30
C TRP A 581 -11.07 6.51 5.24
N ALA A 582 -11.70 6.41 4.07
CA ALA A 582 -11.67 7.42 3.02
C ALA A 582 -12.39 8.72 3.44
N LYS A 583 -13.52 8.63 4.15
CA LYS A 583 -14.19 9.80 4.78
C LYS A 583 -13.32 10.44 5.87
N LEU A 584 -12.65 9.64 6.70
CA LEU A 584 -11.72 10.14 7.71
C LEU A 584 -10.51 10.82 7.05
N LEU A 585 -9.95 10.23 5.99
CA LEU A 585 -8.86 10.81 5.22
C LEU A 585 -9.31 12.10 4.51
N ALA A 586 -10.47 12.10 3.87
CA ALA A 586 -11.06 13.26 3.20
C ALA A 586 -11.39 14.38 4.18
N ASN A 587 -11.94 14.07 5.37
CA ASN A 587 -12.19 15.05 6.42
C ASN A 587 -10.89 15.59 7.01
N LYS A 588 -9.85 14.77 7.13
CA LYS A 588 -8.53 15.20 7.61
C LYS A 588 -7.81 16.07 6.57
N ILE A 589 -7.90 15.72 5.28
CA ILE A 589 -7.41 16.53 4.16
C ILE A 589 -8.20 17.84 4.06
N SER A 590 -9.53 17.81 4.17
CA SER A 590 -10.40 19.00 4.21
C SER A 590 -10.10 19.91 5.40
N SER A 591 -9.83 19.33 6.57
CA SER A 591 -9.38 20.05 7.77
C SER A 591 -8.01 20.71 7.57
N ILE A 592 -7.07 20.02 6.94
CA ILE A 592 -5.74 20.56 6.59
C ILE A 592 -5.86 21.67 5.54
N LEU A 593 -6.72 21.51 4.54
CA LEU A 593 -7.00 22.50 3.50
C LEU A 593 -7.73 23.74 4.06
N LYS A 594 -8.73 23.57 4.93
CA LYS A 594 -9.40 24.70 5.61
C LYS A 594 -8.45 25.48 6.51
N LYS A 595 -7.54 24.80 7.24
CA LYS A 595 -6.47 25.46 8.01
C LYS A 595 -5.42 26.17 7.14
N SER A 596 -5.32 25.82 5.86
CA SER A 596 -4.44 26.46 4.89
C SER A 596 -5.07 27.67 4.20
N VAL A 597 -6.41 27.76 4.15
CA VAL A 597 -7.15 28.85 3.50
C VAL A 597 -7.55 29.95 4.50
N SER A 598 -7.57 29.66 5.80
CA SER A 598 -7.86 30.66 6.85
C SER A 598 -6.61 31.37 7.42
N LYS A 599 -5.49 31.43 6.69
CA LYS A 599 -4.20 31.94 7.23
C LYS A 599 -3.31 32.68 6.24
#